data_AF-A0A1U9K359-F1
#
_entry.id   AF-A0A1U9K359-F1
#
_cell.length_a   1.000
_cell.length_b   1.000
_cell.length_c   1.000
_cell.angle_alpha   90.00
_cell.angle_beta   90.00
_cell.angle_gamma   90.00
#
_symmetry.space_group_name_H-M   'P 1'
#
loop_
_entity.id
_entity.type
_entity.pdbx_description
1 polymer ?
#
loop_
_entity_poly.entity_id
_entity_poly.type
_entity_poly.pdbx_seq_one_letter_code
_entity_poly.pdbx_strand_id
1 'polypeptide(L)'
;MTLQTQWVAFATMLASGILLGVFLDLYRVLKGRWHLTGWVVALVDLCYWILAAGWVFSVLLWSTWGELRFYMLLILFAGIGLYYWWFSRPTIKVLLIAIGVVQALIHFFIQLLRTFVWTPLQYGWRLCQKLVLLMLRLLWAVLRTVAWLLQPVWRPVRSVLEPLYLPLVHFVLKVYRWLAGILRKVKKVLQKLFHPE
;
A
#
# COMPACT_ATOMS: atom_id res chain seq x y z
N MET A 1 -32.51 37.15 -39.65
CA MET A 1 -32.61 36.69 -38.25
C MET A 1 -34.03 36.95 -37.77
N THR A 2 -34.78 35.91 -37.40
CA THR A 2 -36.12 36.10 -36.82
C THR A 2 -35.98 36.38 -35.31
N LEU A 3 -36.96 37.04 -34.69
CA LEU A 3 -36.92 37.31 -33.24
C LEU A 3 -36.77 36.02 -32.41
N GLN A 4 -37.34 34.92 -32.89
CA GLN A 4 -37.22 33.60 -32.26
C GLN A 4 -35.77 33.11 -32.19
N THR A 5 -34.98 33.26 -33.26
CA THR A 5 -33.57 32.83 -33.25
C THR A 5 -32.73 33.68 -32.29
N GLN A 6 -33.08 34.95 -32.10
CA GLN A 6 -32.40 35.83 -31.13
C GLN A 6 -32.72 35.44 -29.68
N TRP A 7 -33.97 35.12 -29.36
CA TRP A 7 -34.33 34.64 -28.02
C TRP A 7 -33.63 33.34 -27.66
N VAL A 8 -33.54 32.40 -28.62
CA VAL A 8 -32.78 31.16 -28.43
C VAL A 8 -31.31 31.45 -28.20
N ALA A 9 -30.71 32.37 -28.96
CA ALA A 9 -29.32 32.80 -28.78
C ALA A 9 -29.05 33.38 -27.39
N PHE A 10 -29.98 34.17 -26.87
CA PHE A 10 -29.87 34.73 -25.52
C PHE A 10 -30.02 33.67 -24.45
N ALA A 11 -30.97 32.74 -24.60
CA ALA A 11 -31.13 31.64 -23.67
C ALA A 11 -29.90 30.71 -23.63
N THR A 12 -29.31 30.39 -24.79
CA THR A 12 -28.11 29.54 -24.88
C THR A 12 -26.87 30.24 -24.32
N MET A 13 -26.70 31.54 -24.55
CA MET A 13 -25.65 32.35 -23.92
C MET A 13 -25.80 32.40 -22.40
N LEU A 14 -27.02 32.62 -21.90
CA LEU A 14 -27.30 32.67 -20.47
C LEU A 14 -27.03 31.30 -19.81
N ALA A 15 -27.50 30.22 -20.43
CA ALA A 15 -27.25 28.85 -19.99
C ALA A 15 -25.75 28.51 -19.99
N SER A 16 -25.01 28.99 -21.00
CA SER A 16 -23.55 28.82 -21.06
C SER A 16 -22.84 29.57 -19.94
N GLY A 17 -23.29 30.78 -19.58
CA GLY A 17 -22.77 31.53 -18.44
C GLY A 17 -22.99 30.80 -17.11
N ILE A 18 -24.18 30.21 -16.93
CA ILE A 18 -24.48 29.36 -15.76
C ILE A 18 -23.58 28.12 -15.74
N LEU A 19 -23.39 27.44 -16.88
CA LEU A 19 -22.53 26.27 -17.01
C LEU A 19 -21.08 26.59 -16.63
N LEU A 20 -20.54 27.70 -17.12
CA LEU A 20 -19.21 28.19 -16.75
C LEU A 20 -19.10 28.48 -15.25
N GLY A 21 -20.14 29.07 -14.65
CA GLY A 21 -20.23 29.26 -13.20
C GLY A 21 -20.14 27.96 -12.41
N VAL A 22 -20.80 26.89 -12.88
CA VAL A 22 -20.72 25.53 -12.28
C VAL A 22 -19.31 24.97 -12.37
N PHE A 23 -18.66 25.07 -13.53
CA PHE A 23 -17.28 24.60 -13.70
C PHE A 23 -16.28 25.34 -12.79
N LEU A 24 -16.47 26.67 -12.60
CA LEU A 24 -15.66 27.45 -11.66
C LEU A 24 -15.82 26.99 -10.21
N ASP A 25 -17.04 26.65 -9.79
CA ASP A 25 -17.28 26.17 -8.42
C ASP A 25 -16.70 24.77 -8.20
N LEU A 26 -16.83 23.89 -9.21
CA LEU A 26 -16.18 22.58 -9.22
C LEU A 26 -14.66 22.72 -9.06
N TYR A 27 -14.06 23.62 -9.84
CA TYR A 27 -12.63 23.93 -9.73
C TYR A 27 -12.25 24.43 -8.34
N ARG A 28 -13.00 25.38 -7.75
CA ARG A 28 -12.73 25.93 -6.41
C ARG A 28 -12.72 24.84 -5.34
N VAL A 29 -13.68 23.93 -5.39
CA VAL A 29 -13.78 22.86 -4.39
C VAL A 29 -12.72 21.78 -4.60
N LEU A 30 -12.39 21.42 -5.85
CA LEU A 30 -11.25 20.55 -6.13
C LEU A 30 -9.95 21.16 -5.61
N LYS A 31 -9.72 22.45 -5.86
CA LYS A 31 -8.55 23.19 -5.35
C LYS A 31 -8.47 23.17 -3.82
N GLY A 32 -9.59 23.39 -3.14
CA GLY A 32 -9.66 23.37 -1.66
C GLY A 32 -9.38 21.98 -1.07
N ARG A 33 -9.86 20.91 -1.69
CA ARG A 33 -9.69 19.53 -1.18
C ARG A 33 -8.32 18.92 -1.48
N TRP A 34 -7.77 19.21 -2.66
CA TRP A 34 -6.52 18.62 -3.12
C TRP A 34 -5.30 19.47 -2.74
N HIS A 35 -5.52 20.57 -1.99
CA HIS A 35 -4.49 21.56 -1.67
C HIS A 35 -3.65 21.93 -2.90
N LEU A 36 -4.30 22.11 -4.05
CA LEU A 36 -3.60 22.48 -5.28
C LEU A 36 -2.97 23.85 -5.03
N THR A 37 -1.64 23.89 -5.01
CA THR A 37 -0.84 25.11 -4.80
C THR A 37 0.19 25.26 -5.91
N GLY A 38 0.59 26.51 -6.19
CA GLY A 38 1.63 26.83 -7.18
C GLY A 38 1.20 26.60 -8.64
N TRP A 39 2.11 26.03 -9.44
CA TRP A 39 1.99 25.92 -10.90
C TRP A 39 0.80 25.10 -11.38
N VAL A 40 0.33 24.13 -10.61
CA VAL A 40 -0.83 23.29 -10.98
C VAL A 40 -2.11 24.14 -11.04
N VAL A 41 -2.26 25.09 -10.12
CA VAL A 41 -3.40 26.02 -10.10
C VAL A 41 -3.39 26.88 -11.37
N ALA A 42 -2.22 27.39 -11.75
CA ALA A 42 -2.05 28.21 -12.95
C ALA A 42 -2.31 27.40 -14.23
N LEU A 43 -1.85 26.15 -14.29
CA LEU A 43 -2.10 25.26 -15.44
C LEU A 43 -3.59 24.97 -15.60
N VAL A 44 -4.28 24.64 -14.51
CA VAL A 44 -5.72 24.35 -14.54
C VAL A 44 -6.52 25.63 -14.86
N ASP A 45 -6.11 26.79 -14.35
CA ASP A 45 -6.74 28.07 -14.69
C ASP A 45 -6.56 28.38 -16.18
N LEU A 46 -5.35 28.20 -16.71
CA LEU A 46 -5.08 28.36 -18.14
C LEU A 46 -5.93 27.41 -19.00
N CYS A 47 -6.00 26.13 -18.64
CA CYS A 47 -6.86 25.16 -19.32
C CYS A 47 -8.34 25.58 -19.24
N TYR A 48 -8.80 26.03 -18.07
CA TYR A 48 -10.16 26.51 -17.89
C TYR A 48 -10.46 27.72 -18.79
N TRP A 49 -9.59 28.72 -18.84
CA TRP A 49 -9.77 29.90 -19.69
C TRP A 49 -9.81 29.54 -21.18
N ILE A 50 -8.95 28.62 -21.64
CA ILE A 50 -8.94 28.15 -23.03
C ILE A 50 -10.26 27.42 -23.34
N LEU A 51 -10.70 26.51 -22.48
CA LEU A 51 -11.94 25.76 -22.67
C LEU A 51 -13.17 26.67 -22.60
N ALA A 52 -13.20 27.62 -21.66
CA ALA A 52 -14.28 28.58 -21.50
C ALA A 52 -14.38 29.50 -22.71
N ALA A 53 -13.26 30.07 -23.16
CA ALA A 53 -13.22 30.90 -24.36
C ALA A 53 -13.63 30.11 -25.60
N GLY A 54 -13.10 28.89 -25.77
CA GLY A 54 -13.48 27.99 -26.87
C GLY A 54 -14.96 27.64 -26.85
N TRP A 55 -15.53 27.34 -25.68
CA TRP A 55 -16.96 27.06 -25.52
C TRP A 55 -17.82 28.27 -25.89
N VAL A 56 -17.54 29.43 -25.30
CA VAL A 56 -18.28 30.67 -25.59
C VAL A 56 -18.21 31.01 -27.07
N PHE A 57 -17.02 30.93 -27.67
CA PHE A 57 -16.82 31.19 -29.09
C PHE A 57 -17.59 30.21 -29.97
N SER A 58 -17.60 28.91 -29.61
CA SER A 58 -18.37 27.89 -30.32
C SER A 58 -19.88 28.15 -30.28
N VAL A 59 -20.40 28.55 -29.12
CA VAL A 59 -21.82 28.91 -28.98
C VAL A 59 -22.15 30.18 -29.77
N LEU A 60 -21.24 31.16 -29.81
CA LEU A 60 -21.38 32.36 -30.65
C LEU A 60 -21.39 32.03 -32.16
N LEU A 61 -20.49 31.15 -32.60
CA LEU A 61 -20.43 30.69 -33.99
C LEU A 61 -21.72 30.00 -34.39
N TRP A 62 -22.23 29.11 -33.55
CA TRP A 62 -23.45 28.35 -33.83
C TRP A 62 -24.70 29.24 -33.81
N SER A 63 -24.77 30.18 -32.86
CA SER A 63 -25.99 30.92 -32.61
C SER A 63 -26.14 32.19 -33.46
N THR A 64 -25.04 32.88 -33.75
CA THR A 64 -25.06 34.17 -34.44
C THR A 64 -23.93 34.31 -35.45
N TRP A 65 -23.43 33.19 -35.99
CA TRP A 65 -22.38 33.15 -37.01
C TRP A 65 -21.07 33.84 -36.58
N GLY A 66 -20.82 33.91 -35.27
CA GLY A 66 -19.61 34.52 -34.73
C GLY A 66 -19.64 36.05 -34.65
N GLU A 67 -20.76 36.70 -34.95
CA GLU A 67 -20.92 38.13 -34.66
C GLU A 67 -20.91 38.35 -33.15
N LEU A 68 -19.81 38.91 -32.65
CA LEU A 68 -19.63 39.19 -31.25
C LEU A 68 -20.35 40.49 -30.89
N ARG A 69 -21.58 40.36 -30.41
CA ARG A 69 -22.42 41.49 -30.02
C ARG A 69 -22.26 41.76 -28.53
N PHE A 70 -22.05 43.02 -28.16
CA PHE A 70 -21.72 43.40 -26.77
C PHE A 70 -22.75 42.92 -25.74
N TYR A 71 -24.03 42.91 -26.11
CA TYR A 71 -25.11 42.42 -25.24
C TYR A 71 -25.07 40.91 -24.98
N MET A 72 -24.45 40.09 -25.85
CA MET A 72 -24.27 38.65 -25.61
C MET A 72 -23.27 38.40 -24.49
N LEU A 73 -22.18 39.18 -24.45
CA LEU A 73 -21.26 39.16 -23.32
C LEU A 73 -21.97 39.57 -22.03
N LEU A 74 -22.81 40.60 -22.10
CA LEU A 74 -23.59 41.08 -20.96
C LEU A 74 -24.53 39.99 -20.41
N ILE A 75 -25.17 39.23 -21.29
CA ILE A 75 -26.02 38.07 -20.93
C ILE A 75 -25.20 36.91 -20.37
N LEU A 76 -24.00 36.64 -20.91
CA LEU A 76 -23.09 35.64 -20.39
C LEU A 76 -22.65 35.98 -18.95
N PHE A 77 -22.21 37.23 -18.73
CA PHE A 77 -21.84 37.72 -17.40
C PHE A 77 -23.04 37.74 -16.45
N ALA A 78 -24.24 38.08 -16.95
CA ALA A 78 -25.47 38.00 -16.17
C ALA A 78 -25.77 36.55 -15.77
N GLY A 79 -25.60 35.56 -16.67
CA GLY A 79 -25.77 34.14 -16.36
C GLY A 79 -24.79 33.65 -15.27
N ILE A 80 -23.52 34.07 -15.36
CA ILE A 80 -22.51 33.79 -14.33
C ILE A 80 -22.91 34.45 -12.99
N GLY A 81 -23.32 35.72 -13.02
CA GLY A 81 -23.75 36.46 -11.83
C GLY A 81 -24.99 35.86 -11.17
N LEU A 82 -25.99 35.45 -11.97
CA LEU A 82 -27.22 34.83 -11.52
C LEU A 82 -26.96 33.46 -10.90
N TYR A 83 -26.03 32.69 -11.46
CA TYR A 83 -25.50 31.49 -10.81
C TYR A 83 -24.89 31.79 -9.44
N TYR A 84 -23.98 32.77 -9.34
CA TYR A 84 -23.37 33.10 -8.04
C TYR A 84 -24.38 33.59 -7.00
N TRP A 85 -25.38 34.36 -7.43
CA TRP A 85 -26.39 34.92 -6.51
C TRP A 85 -27.37 33.87 -6.00
N TRP A 86 -27.81 32.94 -6.85
CA TRP A 86 -28.84 31.95 -6.52
C TRP A 86 -28.27 30.61 -6.03
N PHE A 87 -27.13 30.18 -6.56
CA PHE A 87 -26.60 28.83 -6.38
C PHE A 87 -25.34 28.74 -5.51
N SER A 88 -24.75 29.86 -5.08
CA SER A 88 -23.51 29.87 -4.27
C SER A 88 -23.54 28.93 -3.04
N ARG A 89 -24.67 28.82 -2.34
CA ARG A 89 -24.78 28.01 -1.12
C ARG A 89 -25.17 26.55 -1.35
N PRO A 90 -26.17 26.22 -2.20
CA PRO A 90 -26.49 24.82 -2.47
C PRO A 90 -25.38 24.10 -3.23
N THR A 91 -24.67 24.74 -4.16
CA THR A 91 -23.66 24.04 -4.96
C THR A 91 -22.48 23.58 -4.12
N ILE A 92 -21.98 24.40 -3.19
CA ILE A 92 -20.93 24.02 -2.23
C ILE A 92 -21.38 22.84 -1.35
N LYS A 93 -22.66 22.76 -0.97
CA LYS A 93 -23.18 21.62 -0.20
C LYS A 93 -23.23 20.35 -1.05
N VAL A 94 -23.72 20.43 -2.29
CA VAL A 94 -23.85 19.30 -3.22
C VAL A 94 -22.48 18.74 -3.59
N LEU A 95 -21.61 19.57 -4.18
CA LEU A 95 -20.33 19.87 -3.59
C LEU A 95 -19.66 18.81 -2.71
N LEU A 96 -19.61 19.17 -1.43
CA LEU A 96 -19.09 18.39 -0.31
C LEU A 96 -19.76 17.02 -0.16
N ILE A 97 -21.07 16.90 -0.40
CA ILE A 97 -21.79 15.61 -0.34
C ILE A 97 -21.24 14.65 -1.39
N ALA A 98 -21.10 15.10 -2.64
CA ALA A 98 -20.59 14.29 -3.74
C ALA A 98 -19.19 13.77 -3.44
N ILE A 99 -18.31 14.60 -2.88
CA ILE A 99 -16.96 14.14 -2.53
C ILE A 99 -16.95 13.23 -1.30
N GLY A 100 -17.87 13.45 -0.35
CA GLY A 100 -18.09 12.54 0.77
C GLY A 100 -18.51 11.14 0.28
N VAL A 101 -19.41 11.08 -0.70
CA VAL A 101 -19.86 9.83 -1.33
C VAL A 101 -18.70 9.13 -2.06
N VAL A 102 -17.90 9.88 -2.83
CA VAL A 102 -16.73 9.31 -3.51
C VAL A 102 -15.69 8.77 -2.51
N GLN A 103 -15.41 9.49 -1.43
CA GLN A 103 -14.52 8.99 -0.37
C GLN A 103 -15.10 7.74 0.29
N ALA A 104 -16.38 7.74 0.63
CA ALA A 104 -17.05 6.58 1.22
C ALA A 104 -16.96 5.37 0.30
N LEU A 105 -17.15 5.55 -1.01
CA LEU A 105 -16.98 4.50 -2.02
C LEU A 105 -15.55 3.97 -2.06
N ILE A 106 -14.54 4.84 -2.11
CA ILE A 106 -13.13 4.42 -2.13
C ILE A 106 -12.79 3.63 -0.86
N HIS A 107 -13.17 4.14 0.31
CA HIS A 107 -12.97 3.44 1.58
C HIS A 107 -13.69 2.09 1.62
N PHE A 108 -14.93 2.04 1.13
CA PHE A 108 -15.70 0.81 1.03
C PHE A 108 -14.98 -0.22 0.14
N PHE A 109 -14.50 0.18 -1.05
CA PHE A 109 -13.75 -0.71 -1.94
C PHE A 109 -12.43 -1.19 -1.33
N ILE A 110 -11.67 -0.31 -0.68
CA ILE A 110 -10.42 -0.69 0.00
C ILE A 110 -10.72 -1.68 1.13
N GLN A 111 -11.76 -1.43 1.92
CA GLN A 111 -12.15 -2.31 3.02
C GLN A 111 -12.68 -3.65 2.51
N LEU A 112 -13.44 -3.65 1.40
CA LEU A 112 -13.90 -4.85 0.72
C LEU A 112 -12.71 -5.67 0.21
N LEU A 113 -11.76 -5.04 -0.48
CA LEU A 113 -10.56 -5.70 -1.00
C LEU A 113 -9.67 -6.22 0.12
N ARG A 114 -9.48 -5.44 1.19
CA ARG A 114 -8.72 -5.88 2.37
C ARG A 114 -9.39 -7.08 3.02
N THR A 115 -10.69 -7.03 3.28
CA THR A 115 -11.41 -8.17 3.87
C THR A 115 -11.39 -9.36 2.93
N PHE A 116 -11.60 -9.17 1.65
CA PHE A 116 -11.71 -10.24 0.67
C PHE A 116 -10.36 -10.88 0.32
N VAL A 117 -9.24 -10.16 0.36
CA VAL A 117 -7.91 -10.70 -0.01
C VAL A 117 -7.11 -11.10 1.23
N TRP A 118 -7.06 -10.23 2.25
CA TRP A 118 -6.21 -10.46 3.42
C TRP A 118 -6.76 -11.58 4.31
N THR A 119 -8.09 -11.64 4.52
CA THR A 119 -8.66 -12.65 5.40
C THR A 119 -8.51 -14.08 4.86
N PRO A 120 -8.82 -14.42 3.58
CA PRO A 120 -8.63 -15.80 3.11
C PRO A 120 -7.15 -16.18 3.04
N LEU A 121 -6.24 -15.24 2.78
CA LEU A 121 -4.81 -15.52 2.78
C LEU A 121 -4.34 -15.92 4.19
N GLN A 122 -4.81 -15.23 5.24
CA GLN A 122 -4.52 -15.60 6.63
C GLN A 122 -5.08 -16.97 7.01
N TYR A 123 -6.32 -17.27 6.61
CA TYR A 123 -6.92 -18.59 6.87
C TYR A 123 -6.18 -19.69 6.12
N GLY A 124 -5.79 -19.46 4.86
CA GLY A 124 -4.99 -20.37 4.07
C GLY A 124 -3.63 -20.66 4.71
N TRP A 125 -2.92 -19.62 5.15
CA TRP A 125 -1.65 -19.77 5.86
C TRP A 125 -1.79 -20.57 7.17
N ARG A 126 -2.81 -20.29 7.99
CA ARG A 126 -3.08 -21.04 9.22
C ARG A 126 -3.41 -22.51 8.93
N LEU A 127 -4.11 -22.80 7.83
CA LEU A 127 -4.40 -24.17 7.39
C LEU A 127 -3.11 -24.91 7.01
N CYS A 128 -2.24 -24.26 6.23
CA CYS A 128 -0.93 -24.80 5.87
C CYS A 128 -0.07 -25.09 7.11
N GLN A 129 0.01 -24.16 8.07
CA GLN A 129 0.75 -24.38 9.31
C GLN A 129 0.22 -25.60 10.09
N LYS A 130 -1.10 -25.76 10.20
CA LYS A 130 -1.71 -26.93 10.86
C LYS A 130 -1.40 -28.23 10.11
N LEU A 131 -1.45 -28.22 8.78
CA LEU A 131 -1.10 -29.39 7.94
C LEU A 131 0.37 -29.78 8.08
N VAL A 132 1.29 -28.81 8.06
CA VAL A 132 2.73 -29.06 8.25
C VAL A 132 3.01 -29.60 9.65
N LEU A 133 2.39 -29.03 10.68
CA LEU A 133 2.54 -29.52 12.05
C LEU A 133 1.99 -30.94 12.22
N LEU A 134 0.86 -31.26 11.57
CA LEU A 134 0.31 -32.62 11.52
C LEU A 134 1.28 -33.59 10.87
N MET A 135 1.84 -33.23 9.70
CA MET A 135 2.86 -34.03 8.99
C MET A 135 4.09 -34.30 9.86
N LEU A 136 4.63 -33.27 10.50
CA LEU A 136 5.77 -33.41 11.42
C LEU A 136 5.43 -34.29 12.63
N ARG A 137 4.21 -34.16 13.18
CA ARG A 137 3.75 -34.99 14.30
C ARG A 137 3.62 -36.46 13.91
N LEU A 138 3.12 -36.74 12.70
CA LEU A 138 3.08 -38.09 12.14
C LEU A 138 4.50 -38.65 11.91
N LEU A 139 5.39 -37.85 11.33
CA LEU A 139 6.78 -38.23 11.10
C LEU A 139 7.48 -38.58 12.43
N TRP A 140 7.29 -37.73 13.45
CA TRP A 140 7.84 -37.98 14.79
C TRP A 140 7.23 -39.22 15.44
N ALA A 141 5.94 -39.47 15.26
CA ALA A 141 5.28 -40.69 15.73
C ALA A 141 5.86 -41.94 15.07
N VAL A 142 6.09 -41.91 13.76
CA VAL A 142 6.72 -43.02 13.01
C VAL A 142 8.18 -43.21 13.43
N LEU A 143 8.96 -42.14 13.54
CA LEU A 143 10.35 -42.23 14.03
C LEU A 143 10.39 -42.81 15.45
N ARG A 144 9.44 -42.42 16.31
CA ARG A 144 9.33 -42.93 17.66
C ARG A 144 8.98 -44.41 17.70
N THR A 145 8.05 -44.88 16.86
CA THR A 145 7.70 -46.32 16.79
C THR A 145 8.86 -47.14 16.25
N VAL A 146 9.56 -46.65 15.22
CA VAL A 146 10.77 -47.30 14.67
C VAL A 146 11.89 -47.34 15.69
N ALA A 147 12.16 -46.24 16.41
CA ALA A 147 13.18 -46.20 17.46
C ALA A 147 12.85 -47.16 18.61
N TRP A 148 11.57 -47.29 18.99
CA TRP A 148 11.12 -48.26 19.97
C TRP A 148 11.33 -49.70 19.48
N LEU A 149 11.11 -49.96 18.19
CA LEU A 149 11.36 -51.27 17.57
C LEU A 149 12.85 -51.62 17.47
N LEU A 150 13.72 -50.60 17.32
CA LEU A 150 15.18 -50.76 17.28
C LEU A 150 15.81 -50.86 18.69
N GLN A 151 15.16 -50.35 19.74
CA GLN A 151 15.63 -50.49 21.11
C GLN A 151 15.97 -51.94 21.55
N PRO A 152 15.14 -52.96 21.28
CA PRO A 152 15.47 -54.34 21.67
C PRO A 152 16.73 -54.88 20.97
N VAL A 153 17.07 -54.36 19.78
CA VAL A 153 18.28 -54.73 19.04
C VAL A 153 19.50 -53.96 19.54
N TRP A 154 19.34 -52.68 19.92
CA TRP A 154 20.44 -51.84 20.39
C TRP A 154 20.93 -52.20 21.81
N ARG A 155 20.05 -52.74 22.66
CA ARG A 155 20.39 -53.19 24.03
C ARG A 155 21.47 -54.27 24.08
N PRO A 156 21.36 -55.41 23.36
CA PRO A 156 22.40 -56.45 23.38
C PRO A 156 23.71 -55.99 22.74
N VAL A 157 23.65 -55.20 21.65
CA VAL A 157 24.85 -54.65 20.99
C VAL A 157 25.65 -53.76 21.95
N ARG A 158 24.96 -52.91 22.72
CA ARG A 158 25.62 -52.06 23.74
C ARG A 158 26.25 -52.89 24.86
N SER A 159 25.57 -53.94 25.35
CA SER A 159 26.12 -54.82 26.40
C SER A 159 27.34 -55.62 25.95
N VAL A 160 27.48 -55.92 24.65
CA VAL A 160 28.65 -56.60 24.08
C VAL A 160 29.82 -55.63 23.83
N LEU A 161 29.53 -54.38 23.46
CA LEU A 161 30.56 -53.35 23.22
C LEU A 161 31.09 -52.71 24.52
N GLU A 162 30.26 -52.59 25.57
CA GLU A 162 30.63 -52.05 26.89
C GLU A 162 31.93 -52.60 27.50
N PRO A 163 32.15 -53.93 27.56
CA PRO A 163 33.41 -54.48 28.09
C PRO A 163 34.64 -54.18 27.23
N LEU A 164 34.48 -53.81 25.95
CA LEU A 164 35.59 -53.64 25.01
C LEU A 164 36.13 -52.20 24.96
N TYR A 165 35.27 -51.17 25.04
CA TYR A 165 35.72 -49.77 24.95
C TYR A 165 36.10 -49.15 26.31
N LEU A 166 35.52 -49.63 27.42
CA LEU A 166 35.84 -49.15 28.77
C LEU A 166 37.34 -49.27 29.14
N PRO A 167 38.04 -50.40 28.90
CA PRO A 167 39.47 -50.50 29.20
C PRO A 167 40.33 -49.60 28.30
N LEU A 168 39.94 -49.42 27.03
CA LEU A 168 40.66 -48.60 26.07
C LEU A 168 40.61 -47.11 26.44
N VAL A 169 39.44 -46.61 26.84
CA VAL A 169 39.25 -45.22 27.27
C VAL A 169 40.04 -44.91 28.55
N HIS A 170 40.03 -45.83 29.53
CA HIS A 170 40.82 -45.66 30.75
C HIS A 170 42.33 -45.68 30.48
N PHE A 171 42.80 -46.51 29.54
CA PHE A 171 44.21 -46.55 29.14
C PHE A 171 44.63 -45.24 28.44
N VAL A 172 43.84 -44.76 27.47
CA VAL A 172 44.10 -43.50 26.76
C VAL A 172 44.08 -42.30 27.72
N LEU A 173 43.12 -42.25 28.65
CA LEU A 173 43.06 -41.19 29.66
C LEU A 173 44.23 -41.26 30.65
N LYS A 174 44.74 -42.45 30.98
CA LYS A 174 45.93 -42.63 31.82
C LYS A 174 47.19 -42.10 31.11
N VAL A 175 47.37 -42.43 29.84
CA VAL A 175 48.48 -41.96 28.99
C VAL A 175 48.42 -40.43 28.83
N TYR A 176 47.25 -39.88 28.52
CA TYR A 176 47.08 -38.43 28.38
C TYR A 176 47.43 -37.67 29.66
N ARG A 177 46.94 -38.13 30.83
CA ARG A 177 47.28 -37.52 32.13
C ARG A 177 48.77 -37.61 32.45
N TRP A 178 49.41 -38.73 32.10
CA TRP A 178 50.85 -38.93 32.31
C TRP A 178 51.68 -37.99 31.41
N LEU A 179 51.37 -37.89 30.12
CA LEU A 179 52.01 -36.96 29.18
C LEU A 179 51.80 -35.49 29.59
N ALA A 180 50.59 -35.12 30.02
CA ALA A 180 50.30 -33.79 30.53
C ALA A 180 51.08 -33.46 31.83
N GLY A 181 51.47 -34.47 32.61
CA GLY A 181 52.36 -34.32 33.76
C GLY A 181 53.81 -34.06 33.36
N ILE A 182 54.30 -34.78 32.34
CA ILE A 182 55.66 -34.61 31.79
C ILE A 182 55.82 -33.24 31.15
N LEU A 183 54.88 -32.83 30.29
CA LEU A 183 54.89 -31.50 29.66
C LEU A 183 54.91 -30.37 30.69
N ARG A 184 54.17 -30.51 31.80
CA ARG A 184 54.20 -29.53 32.91
C ARG A 184 55.55 -29.48 33.64
N LYS A 185 56.23 -30.63 33.82
CA LYS A 185 57.58 -30.66 34.40
C LYS A 185 58.60 -30.01 33.46
N VAL A 186 58.58 -30.35 32.17
CA VAL A 186 59.48 -29.79 31.16
C VAL A 186 59.28 -28.27 31.04
N LYS A 187 58.03 -27.80 31.02
CA LYS A 187 57.72 -26.36 30.98
C LYS A 187 58.28 -25.61 32.20
N LYS A 188 58.20 -26.20 33.40
CA LYS A 188 58.78 -25.61 34.63
C LYS A 188 60.31 -25.55 34.58
N VAL A 189 60.96 -26.58 34.05
CA VAL A 189 62.43 -26.61 33.90
C VAL A 189 62.90 -25.59 32.85
N LEU A 190 62.20 -25.50 31.71
CA LEU A 190 62.50 -24.51 30.66
C LEU A 190 62.31 -23.07 31.15
N GLN A 191 61.25 -22.78 31.91
CA GLN A 191 61.07 -21.45 32.52
C GLN A 191 62.17 -21.08 33.51
N LYS A 192 62.70 -22.06 34.26
CA LYS A 192 63.79 -21.85 35.22
C LYS A 192 65.15 -21.64 34.55
N LEU A 193 65.32 -22.09 33.31
CA LEU A 193 66.55 -21.92 32.52
C LEU A 193 66.57 -20.63 31.69
N PHE A 194 65.41 -20.09 31.30
CA PHE A 194 65.31 -18.90 30.44
C PHE A 194 65.20 -17.55 31.19
N HIS A 195 64.97 -17.56 32.51
CA HIS A 195 65.06 -16.39 33.39
C HIS A 195 65.81 -16.75 34.69
N PRO A 196 67.15 -16.71 34.70
CA PRO A 196 67.94 -16.82 35.91
C PRO A 196 68.06 -15.45 36.57
N GLU A 197 67.28 -15.20 37.62
CA GLU A 197 67.54 -14.16 38.62
C GLU A 197 68.12 -14.85 39.86
#